data_AF-A0A0F9P828-F1
#
_entry.id   AF-A0A0F9P828-F1
#
_cell.length_a   1.000
_cell.length_b   1.000
_cell.length_c   1.000
_cell.angle_alpha   90.00
_cell.angle_beta   90.00
_cell.angle_gamma   90.00
#
_symmetry.space_group_name_H-M   'P 1'
#
loop_
_entity.id
_entity.type
_entity.pdbx_description
1 polymer ?
#
loop_
_entity_poly.entity_id
_entity_poly.type
_entity_poly.pdbx_seq_one_letter_code
_entity_poly.pdbx_strand_id
1 'polypeptide(L)' 'MALEPIICKNDVKIIVNKIQEYLENGGIIKSVYLVDHAEGQIVLLIGDEEITQAMAEIFWTGYQAALK' A
#
# COMPACT_ATOMS: atom_id res chain seq x y z
N MET A 1 -8.69 -6.35 -10.23
CA MET A 1 -8.47 -6.24 -8.78
C MET A 1 -7.07 -6.68 -8.44
N ALA A 2 -6.10 -5.79 -8.62
CA ALA A 2 -4.79 -5.94 -8.04
C ALA A 2 -4.67 -4.92 -6.89
N LEU A 3 -4.65 -5.43 -5.65
CA LEU A 3 -4.34 -4.63 -4.46
C LEU A 3 -2.93 -5.02 -4.04
N GLU A 4 -2.05 -4.03 -3.96
CA GLU A 4 -0.63 -4.26 -3.69
C GLU A 4 -0.17 -3.43 -2.49
N PRO A 5 0.54 -4.04 -1.53
CA PRO A 5 1.09 -3.31 -0.39
C PRO A 5 2.43 -2.67 -0.77
N ILE A 6 2.56 -1.37 -0.57
CA ILE A 6 3.84 -0.66 -0.50
C ILE A 6 4.24 -0.56 0.97
N ILE A 7 5.27 -1.31 1.35
CA ILE A 7 5.89 -1.26 2.68
C ILE A 7 7.20 -0.49 2.56
N CYS A 8 7.31 0.64 3.26
CA CYS A 8 8.52 1.46 3.22
C CYS A 8 8.74 2.22 4.53
N LYS A 9 9.85 2.97 4.63
CA LYS A 9 10.10 3.81 5.81
C LYS A 9 9.05 4.90 5.92
N ASN A 10 8.73 5.31 7.15
CA ASN A 10 7.84 6.44 7.41
C ASN A 10 8.54 7.78 7.11
N ASP A 11 8.79 8.02 5.82
CA ASP A 11 9.40 9.22 5.27
C ASP A 11 8.71 9.54 3.95
N VAL A 12 8.19 10.76 3.82
CA VAL A 12 7.41 11.20 2.65
C VAL A 12 8.19 11.08 1.35
N LYS A 13 9.51 11.35 1.35
CA LYS A 13 10.32 11.21 0.13
C LYS A 13 10.42 9.76 -0.29
N ILE A 14 10.57 8.84 0.66
CA ILE A 14 10.65 7.41 0.39
C ILE A 14 9.31 6.88 -0.15
N ILE A 15 8.20 7.32 0.44
CA ILE A 15 6.84 6.98 -0.04
C ILE A 15 6.65 7.42 -1.50
N VAL A 16 6.97 8.69 -1.80
CA VAL A 16 6.81 9.24 -3.15
C VAL A 16 7.69 8.49 -4.15
N ASN A 17 8.95 8.22 -3.81
CA ASN A 17 9.83 7.45 -4.67
C ASN A 17 9.27 6.04 -4.96
N LYS A 18 8.70 5.37 -3.95
CA LYS A 18 8.10 4.04 -4.15
C LYS A 18 6.87 4.06 -5.05
N ILE A 19 6.04 5.09 -4.91
CA ILE A 19 4.89 5.31 -5.80
C ILE A 19 5.37 5.58 -7.24
N GLN A 20 6.42 6.39 -7.41
CA GLN A 20 7.02 6.65 -8.73
C GLN A 20 7.59 5.38 -9.35
N GLU A 21 8.38 4.60 -8.63
CA GLU A 21 8.90 3.31 -9.08
C GLU A 21 7.77 2.37 -9.55
N TYR A 22 6.65 2.32 -8.81
CA TYR A 22 5.49 1.52 -9.21
C TYR A 22 4.88 1.99 -10.53
N LEU A 23 4.69 3.30 -10.70
CA LEU A 23 4.15 3.89 -11.94
C LEU A 23 5.11 3.71 -13.13
N GLU A 24 6.42 3.85 -12.92
CA GLU A 24 7.44 3.65 -13.96
C GLU A 24 7.50 2.20 -14.46
N ASN A 25 7.19 1.25 -13.58
CA ASN A 25 7.06 -0.17 -13.94
C ASN A 25 5.74 -0.50 -14.67
N GLY A 26 4.92 0.50 -15.00
CA GLY A 26 3.63 0.34 -15.68
C GLY A 26 2.46 0.04 -14.75
N GLY A 27 2.67 0.15 -13.43
CA GLY A 27 1.60 0.02 -12.46
C GLY A 27 0.57 1.14 -12.60
N ILE A 28 -0.70 0.82 -12.37
CA ILE A 28 -1.81 1.78 -12.39
C ILE A 28 -2.28 2.00 -10.97
N ILE A 29 -2.30 3.26 -10.52
CA ILE A 29 -2.81 3.65 -9.21
C ILE A 29 -4.04 4.53 -9.40
N LYS A 30 -5.21 3.99 -9.07
CA LYS A 30 -6.47 4.72 -9.01
C LYS A 30 -6.81 5.15 -7.57
N SER A 31 -6.39 4.37 -6.58
CA SER A 31 -6.62 4.65 -5.16
C SER A 31 -5.43 4.23 -4.31
N VAL A 32 -5.23 4.95 -3.21
CA VAL A 32 -4.19 4.70 -2.20
C VAL A 32 -4.83 4.78 -0.83
N TYR A 33 -4.54 3.81 0.04
CA TYR A 33 -5.07 3.77 1.40
C TYR A 33 -3.96 3.44 2.40
N LEU A 34 -3.90 4.18 3.51
CA LEU A 34 -2.95 3.89 4.59
C LEU A 34 -3.53 2.80 5.50
N VAL A 35 -2.89 1.62 5.54
CA VAL A 35 -3.39 0.48 6.35
C VAL A 35 -2.62 0.29 7.65
N ASP A 36 -1.37 0.74 7.73
CA ASP A 36 -0.58 0.67 8.96
C ASP A 36 0.53 1.73 8.97
N HIS A 37 0.87 2.26 10.14
CA HIS A 37 2.02 3.14 10.32
C HIS A 37 2.63 3.01 11.72
N ALA A 38 3.95 2.99 11.77
CA ALA A 38 4.79 3.06 12.95
C ALA A 38 5.90 4.10 12.75
N GLU A 39 6.67 4.40 13.79
CA GLU A 39 7.74 5.41 13.74
C GLU A 39 8.78 5.13 12.64
N GLY A 40 9.03 3.85 12.32
CA GLY A 40 10.01 3.44 11.31
C GLY A 40 9.43 2.93 9.98
N GLN A 41 8.12 2.65 9.90
CA GLN A 41 7.53 1.94 8.76
C GLN A 41 6.12 2.44 8.48
N ILE A 42 5.77 2.53 7.20
CA ILE A 42 4.42 2.80 6.73
C ILE A 42 4.02 1.71 5.73
N VAL A 43 2.74 1.34 5.75
CA VAL A 43 2.15 0.38 4.82
C VAL A 43 0.99 1.05 4.11
N LEU A 44 1.15 1.25 2.81
CA LEU A 44 0.14 1.79 1.92
C LEU A 44 -0.41 0.63 1.08
N LEU A 45 -1.71 0.61 0.87
CA LEU A 45 -2.35 -0.22 -0.13
C LEU A 45 -2.60 0.62 -1.37
N ILE A 46 -2.15 0.15 -2.52
CA ILE A 46 -2.44 0.78 -3.81
C ILE A 46 -3.31 -0.16 -4.64
N GLY A 47 -4.16 0.41 -5.49
CA GLY A 47 -5.07 -0.37 -6.32
C GLY A 47 -5.42 0.32 -7.64
N ASP A 48 -5.72 -0.50 -8.63
CA ASP A 48 -6.26 -0.08 -9.94
C ASP A 48 -7.75 0.32 -9.87
N GLU A 49 -8.38 0.14 -8.69
CA GLU A 49 -9.76 0.46 -8.38
C GLU A 49 -9.89 1.28 -7.08
N GLU A 50 -11.10 1.72 -6.76
CA GLU A 50 -11.35 2.46 -5.51
C GLU A 50 -11.21 1.52 -4.30
N ILE A 51 -10.36 1.90 -3.35
CA ILE A 51 -10.15 1.14 -2.12
C ILE A 51 -11.09 1.66 -1.05
N THR A 52 -12.06 0.83 -0.65
CA THR A 52 -12.86 1.10 0.54
C THR A 52 -12.11 0.69 1.80
N GLN A 53 -12.45 1.30 2.95
CA GLN A 53 -11.87 0.94 4.24
C GLN A 53 -12.02 -0.57 4.55
N ALA A 54 -13.21 -1.13 4.34
CA ALA A 54 -13.46 -2.55 4.59
C ALA A 54 -12.57 -3.46 3.74
N MET A 55 -12.34 -3.11 2.46
CA MET A 55 -11.42 -3.86 1.60
C MET A 55 -9.98 -3.79 2.10
N ALA A 56 -9.54 -2.60 2.50
CA ALA A 56 -8.19 -2.38 3.00
C ALA A 56 -7.92 -3.18 4.29
N GLU A 57 -8.88 -3.18 5.22
CA GLU A 57 -8.82 -3.94 6.46
C GLU A 57 -8.80 -5.47 6.23
N ILE A 58 -9.65 -5.99 5.34
CA ILE A 58 -9.69 -7.41 4.99
C ILE A 58 -8.35 -7.84 4.37
N PHE A 59 -7.85 -7.07 3.41
CA PHE A 59 -6.58 -7.35 2.76
C PHE A 59 -5.43 -7.38 3.77
N TRP A 60 -5.32 -6.35 4.61
CA TRP A 60 -4.23 -6.23 5.56
C TRP A 60 -4.26 -7.33 6.61
N THR A 61 -5.45 -7.67 7.13
CA THR A 61 -5.62 -8.79 8.07
C THR A 61 -5.18 -10.11 7.44
N GLY A 62 -5.56 -10.37 6.19
CA GLY A 62 -5.14 -11.56 5.46
C GLY A 62 -3.64 -11.62 5.22
N TYR A 63 -3.04 -10.49 4.84
CA TYR A 63 -1.60 -10.37 4.63
C TYR A 63 -0.81 -10.62 5.93
N GLN A 64 -1.23 -10.02 7.04
CA GLN A 64 -0.63 -10.25 8.36
C GLN A 64 -0.75 -11.69 8.83
N ALA A 65 -1.87 -12.35 8.56
CA ALA A 65 -2.08 -13.76 8.91
C ALA A 65 -1.16 -14.69 8.12
N ALA A 66 -0.89 -14.40 6.85
CA ALA A 66 0.01 -15.18 6.00
C ALA A 66 1.50 -15.00 6.34
N LEU A 67 1.87 -13.94 7.05
CA LEU A 67 3.24 -13.70 7.52
C LEU A 67 3.60 -14.43 8.82
N LYS A 68 2.61 -15.03 9.50
CA LYS A 68 2.81 -15.81 10.74
C LYS A 68 3.02 -17.29 10.43
#